data_AF-A0A4Q0XMA4-F1
#
_entry.id   AF-A0A4Q0XMA4-F1
#
_cell.length_a   1.000
_cell.length_b   1.000
_cell.length_c   1.000
_cell.angle_alpha   90.00
_cell.angle_beta   90.00
_cell.angle_gamma   90.00
#
_symmetry.space_group_name_H-M   'P 1'
#
loop_
_entity.id
_entity.type
_entity.pdbx_description
1 polymer ?
#
loop_
_entity_poly.entity_id
_entity_poly.type
_entity_poly.pdbx_seq_one_letter_code
_entity_poly.pdbx_strand_id
1 'polypeptide(L)'
;MNCKYFGECGSCTLHNFSYEEQLNHKIQREKERFKAFTTSDFDIIKSNDSHFRNRAEFRIWKNFDEHNNPTLSYAMNDFNKKALEIDSCEIIYNDIDLLMPQLLDAIQNSDELKNRLFAVEFLSSTTQDMLVTLIYHRKLDEAWELAARLLEKSLAIKVIGRARKQKIVLSQDYIQEELTINKDPFYFEYKEGGFTQPNTGVNIQMIEWVLNHMDAKEDLCELYCGGGNFTIPLSKKFNKVLATEISKTSIKSAKRNCELNNINNIDFIRMSAEEFVDALNEVREFNRLKEINLKEYHFSTIFVDPPRAGLDDLTRKLVCDYEQIIYISCNPETLARDLEHITQSHTVEHFALFDQFAYTQHIECGVILKLK
;
A
#
# COMPACT_ATOMS: atom_id res chain seq x y z
N MET A 1 -18.91 -0.42 -13.91
CA MET A 1 -18.83 -1.52 -12.94
C MET A 1 -20.14 -2.29 -12.94
N ASN A 2 -20.08 -3.61 -12.98
CA ASN A 2 -21.24 -4.49 -12.84
C ASN A 2 -21.34 -5.05 -11.42
N CYS A 3 -21.54 -4.18 -10.42
CA CYS A 3 -21.62 -4.59 -9.02
C CYS A 3 -23.05 -4.49 -8.51
N LYS A 4 -23.56 -5.57 -7.91
CA LYS A 4 -24.89 -5.65 -7.29
C LYS A 4 -25.13 -4.56 -6.23
N TYR A 5 -24.07 -4.11 -5.58
CA TYR A 5 -24.10 -3.15 -4.47
C TYR A 5 -23.62 -1.75 -4.87
N PHE A 6 -23.45 -1.48 -6.17
CA PHE A 6 -22.98 -0.18 -6.66
C PHE A 6 -24.03 0.91 -6.40
N GLY A 7 -23.64 1.97 -5.69
CA GLY A 7 -24.56 3.02 -5.24
C GLY A 7 -25.25 2.74 -3.91
N GLU A 8 -25.08 1.55 -3.33
CA GLU A 8 -25.52 1.23 -1.97
C GLU A 8 -24.34 1.13 -1.00
N CYS A 9 -23.27 0.44 -1.41
CA CYS A 9 -22.05 0.29 -0.65
C CYS A 9 -21.26 1.61 -0.60
N GLY A 10 -20.89 2.05 0.60
CA GLY A 10 -20.14 3.29 0.83
C GLY A 10 -18.66 3.25 0.38
N SER A 11 -18.17 2.10 -0.10
CA SER A 11 -16.78 1.94 -0.56
C SER A 11 -16.53 2.58 -1.94
N CYS A 12 -17.54 2.57 -2.82
CA CYS A 12 -17.46 3.12 -4.18
C CYS A 12 -18.29 4.41 -4.27
N THR A 13 -17.67 5.55 -3.96
CA THR A 13 -18.37 6.83 -3.77
C THR A 13 -18.79 7.53 -5.07
N LEU A 14 -18.11 7.26 -6.19
CA LEU A 14 -18.38 7.89 -7.49
C LEU A 14 -19.34 7.07 -8.37
N HIS A 15 -20.41 6.54 -7.77
CA HIS A 15 -21.31 5.59 -8.43
C HIS A 15 -22.20 6.19 -9.54
N ASN A 16 -22.34 7.51 -9.60
CA ASN A 16 -23.16 8.20 -10.61
C ASN A 16 -22.46 8.44 -11.95
N PHE A 17 -21.21 7.98 -12.09
CA PHE A 17 -20.38 8.21 -13.25
C PHE A 17 -19.89 6.88 -13.82
N SER A 18 -19.74 6.79 -15.15
CA SER A 18 -18.91 5.76 -15.79
C SER A 18 -17.44 5.92 -15.37
N TYR A 19 -16.64 4.86 -15.50
CA TYR A 19 -15.22 4.92 -15.11
C TYR A 19 -14.45 6.06 -15.78
N GLU A 20 -14.64 6.27 -17.08
CA GLU A 20 -13.98 7.36 -17.82
C GLU A 20 -14.45 8.75 -17.35
N GLU A 21 -15.73 8.92 -17.00
CA GLU A 21 -16.23 10.17 -16.42
C GLU A 21 -15.62 10.45 -15.04
N GLN A 22 -15.45 9.42 -14.21
CA GLN A 22 -14.80 9.54 -12.91
C GLN A 22 -13.35 9.97 -13.05
N LEU A 23 -12.61 9.29 -13.93
CA LEU A 23 -11.21 9.61 -14.16
C LEU A 23 -11.06 11.03 -14.71
N ASN A 24 -11.87 11.42 -15.69
CA ASN A 24 -11.88 12.79 -16.21
C ASN A 24 -12.22 13.81 -15.12
N HIS A 25 -13.19 13.52 -14.25
CA HIS A 25 -13.50 14.38 -13.11
C HIS A 25 -12.29 14.58 -12.18
N LYS A 26 -11.58 13.50 -11.83
CA LYS A 26 -10.35 13.57 -11.02
C LYS A 26 -9.25 14.36 -11.73
N ILE A 27 -9.02 14.10 -13.03
CA ILE A 27 -8.01 14.78 -13.83
C ILE A 27 -8.26 16.30 -13.85
N GLN A 28 -9.49 16.73 -14.14
CA GLN A 28 -9.82 18.16 -14.18
C GLN A 28 -9.65 18.82 -12.82
N ARG A 29 -10.06 18.12 -11.74
CA ARG A 29 -9.87 18.58 -10.37
C ARG A 29 -8.39 18.82 -10.05
N GLU A 30 -7.51 17.89 -10.40
CA GLU A 30 -6.08 18.03 -10.10
C GLU A 30 -5.37 19.00 -11.06
N LYS A 31 -5.75 19.05 -12.35
CA LYS A 31 -5.24 20.08 -13.28
C LYS A 31 -5.50 21.49 -12.74
N GLU A 32 -6.73 21.73 -12.25
CA GLU A 32 -7.08 23.01 -11.64
C GLU A 32 -6.28 23.26 -10.34
N ARG A 33 -6.07 22.22 -9.52
CA ARG A 33 -5.30 22.32 -8.27
C ARG A 33 -3.84 22.70 -8.51
N PHE A 34 -3.21 22.10 -9.51
CA PHE A 34 -1.76 22.22 -9.73
C PHE A 34 -1.36 23.24 -10.80
N LYS A 35 -2.32 23.93 -11.43
CA LYS A 35 -2.06 24.92 -12.50
C LYS A 35 -1.08 26.05 -12.13
N ALA A 36 -0.91 26.35 -10.84
CA ALA A 36 0.01 27.37 -10.37
C ALA A 36 1.47 26.89 -10.35
N PHE A 37 1.71 25.58 -10.34
CA PHE A 37 3.04 24.97 -10.17
C PHE A 37 3.60 24.40 -11.47
N THR A 38 2.75 24.03 -12.42
CA THR A 38 3.18 23.45 -13.69
C THR A 38 2.19 23.75 -14.82
N THR A 39 2.72 23.86 -16.02
CA THR A 39 1.96 23.89 -17.27
C THR A 39 2.08 22.60 -18.06
N SER A 40 2.87 21.64 -17.57
CA SER A 40 3.07 20.34 -18.23
C SER A 40 1.78 19.52 -18.23
N ASP A 41 1.62 18.72 -19.28
CA ASP A 41 0.59 17.69 -19.28
C ASP A 41 0.88 16.63 -18.22
N PHE A 42 -0.18 15.99 -17.74
CA PHE A 42 -0.09 14.96 -16.72
C PHE A 42 -0.10 13.59 -17.39
N ASP A 43 0.85 12.75 -17.04
CA ASP A 43 0.80 11.33 -17.38
C ASP A 43 -0.33 10.68 -16.58
N ILE A 44 -1.23 9.98 -17.28
CA ILE A 44 -2.40 9.38 -16.65
C ILE A 44 -2.24 7.86 -16.62
N ILE A 45 -2.04 7.32 -15.43
CA ILE A 45 -1.94 5.89 -15.18
C ILE A 45 -3.32 5.40 -14.73
N LYS A 46 -3.97 4.65 -15.61
CA LYS A 46 -5.31 4.10 -15.37
C LYS A 46 -5.23 2.80 -14.55
N SER A 47 -6.20 2.62 -13.67
CA SER A 47 -6.50 1.30 -13.11
C SER A 47 -7.32 0.45 -14.09
N ASN A 48 -7.34 -0.85 -13.85
CA ASN A 48 -8.43 -1.69 -14.33
C ASN A 48 -9.75 -1.24 -13.68
N ASP A 49 -10.86 -1.45 -14.40
CA ASP A 49 -12.20 -1.07 -13.96
C ASP A 49 -12.83 -2.08 -12.99
N SER A 50 -12.16 -3.19 -12.73
CA SER A 50 -12.55 -4.31 -11.88
C SER A 50 -11.30 -5.07 -11.43
N HIS A 51 -11.43 -5.90 -10.40
CA HIS A 51 -10.40 -6.83 -9.91
C HIS A 51 -8.99 -6.27 -9.72
N PHE A 52 -8.88 -5.03 -9.26
CA PHE A 52 -7.59 -4.36 -9.09
C PHE A 52 -7.10 -4.37 -7.64
N ARG A 53 -7.97 -4.65 -6.67
CA ARG A 53 -7.67 -4.53 -5.25
C ARG A 53 -7.22 -5.87 -4.65
N ASN A 54 -5.93 -5.96 -4.31
CA ASN A 54 -5.31 -7.21 -3.80
C ASN A 54 -5.50 -7.43 -2.29
N ARG A 55 -6.02 -6.43 -1.57
CA ARG A 55 -6.32 -6.49 -0.14
C ARG A 55 -7.72 -6.00 0.18
N ALA A 56 -8.47 -6.81 0.93
CA ALA A 56 -9.82 -6.48 1.36
C ALA A 56 -10.04 -6.84 2.82
N GLU A 57 -10.88 -6.06 3.50
CA GLU A 57 -11.36 -6.37 4.85
C GLU A 57 -12.88 -6.32 4.83
N PHE A 58 -13.50 -7.36 5.36
CA PHE A 58 -14.94 -7.47 5.48
C PHE A 58 -15.33 -7.76 6.92
N ARG A 59 -16.33 -7.04 7.43
CA ARG A 59 -16.97 -7.44 8.68
C ARG A 59 -17.76 -8.72 8.45
N ILE A 60 -17.80 -9.59 9.44
CA ILE A 60 -18.72 -10.73 9.48
C ILE A 60 -19.97 -10.30 10.25
N TRP A 61 -21.11 -10.36 9.56
CA TRP A 61 -22.42 -10.12 10.13
C TRP A 61 -23.07 -11.45 10.50
N LYS A 62 -23.70 -11.49 11.66
CA LYS A 62 -24.38 -12.68 12.17
C LYS A 62 -25.89 -12.48 12.13
N ASN A 63 -26.56 -13.37 11.42
CA ASN A 63 -28.00 -13.48 11.35
C ASN A 63 -28.47 -14.81 11.94
N PHE A 64 -29.77 -15.08 11.84
CA PHE A 64 -30.39 -16.34 12.21
C PHE A 64 -31.36 -16.77 11.11
N ASP A 65 -31.34 -18.06 10.76
CA ASP A 65 -32.32 -18.64 9.83
C ASP A 65 -33.70 -18.82 10.49
N GLU A 66 -34.67 -19.33 9.73
CA GLU A 66 -36.04 -19.60 10.20
C GLU A 66 -36.10 -20.63 11.35
N HIS A 67 -35.05 -21.43 11.51
CA HIS A 67 -34.90 -22.42 12.58
C HIS A 67 -34.04 -21.91 13.75
N ASN A 68 -33.72 -20.61 13.78
CA ASN A 68 -32.89 -19.96 14.78
C ASN A 68 -31.44 -20.47 14.83
N ASN A 69 -30.94 -21.07 13.74
CA ASN A 69 -29.53 -21.39 13.58
C ASN A 69 -28.76 -20.13 13.16
N PRO A 70 -27.56 -19.90 13.72
CA PRO A 70 -26.76 -18.74 13.35
C PRO A 70 -26.27 -18.85 11.90
N THR A 71 -26.47 -17.80 11.10
CA THR A 71 -25.92 -17.67 9.75
C THR A 71 -24.92 -16.51 9.68
N LEU A 72 -23.93 -16.60 8.81
CA LEU A 72 -22.92 -15.57 8.61
C LEU A 72 -23.01 -14.99 7.20
N SER A 73 -22.75 -13.69 7.10
CA SER A 73 -22.60 -12.95 5.84
C SER A 73 -21.38 -12.03 5.93
N TYR A 74 -20.74 -11.74 4.80
CA TYR A 74 -19.85 -10.59 4.73
C TYR A 74 -20.67 -9.30 4.79
N ALA A 75 -20.09 -8.24 5.34
CA ALA A 75 -20.73 -6.95 5.41
C ALA A 75 -19.75 -5.79 5.25
N MET A 76 -20.21 -4.79 4.52
CA MET A 76 -19.60 -3.48 4.41
C MET A 76 -20.49 -2.44 5.12
N ASN A 77 -20.13 -1.17 4.96
CA ASN A 77 -21.00 -0.07 5.37
C ASN A 77 -21.69 0.53 4.14
N ASP A 78 -22.96 0.90 4.29
CA ASP A 78 -23.65 1.77 3.34
C ASP A 78 -23.19 3.24 3.49
N PHE A 79 -23.74 4.14 2.68
CA PHE A 79 -23.47 5.58 2.77
C PHE A 79 -23.90 6.22 4.11
N ASN A 80 -24.77 5.57 4.89
CA ASN A 80 -25.22 6.00 6.21
C ASN A 80 -24.43 5.35 7.36
N LYS A 81 -23.34 4.63 7.07
CA LYS A 81 -22.53 3.87 8.03
C LYS A 81 -23.28 2.73 8.73
N LYS A 82 -24.35 2.23 8.13
CA LYS A 82 -25.08 1.03 8.56
C LYS A 82 -24.50 -0.21 7.90
N ALA A 83 -24.70 -1.36 8.53
CA ALA A 83 -24.29 -2.63 7.95
C ALA A 83 -25.05 -2.94 6.67
N LEU A 84 -24.31 -3.22 5.60
CA LEU A 84 -24.81 -3.72 4.33
C LEU A 84 -24.19 -5.10 4.10
N GLU A 85 -25.01 -6.14 4.12
CA GLU A 85 -24.57 -7.49 3.80
C GLU A 85 -24.25 -7.61 2.31
N ILE A 86 -23.12 -8.24 2.00
CA ILE A 86 -22.65 -8.41 0.63
C ILE A 86 -22.23 -9.86 0.38
N ASP A 87 -22.41 -10.30 -0.87
CA ASP A 87 -21.99 -11.62 -1.36
C ASP A 87 -20.91 -11.54 -2.46
N SER A 88 -20.63 -10.34 -3.00
CA SER A 88 -19.59 -10.11 -3.99
C SER A 88 -19.00 -8.70 -3.89
N CYS A 89 -17.81 -8.49 -4.47
CA CYS A 89 -17.21 -7.16 -4.58
C CYS A 89 -16.30 -7.04 -5.81
N GLU A 90 -16.82 -6.46 -6.89
CA GLU A 90 -16.14 -6.39 -8.22
C GLU A 90 -14.74 -5.75 -8.24
N ILE A 91 -14.35 -4.98 -7.22
CA ILE A 91 -13.02 -4.32 -7.21
C ILE A 91 -11.93 -5.22 -6.64
N ILE A 92 -12.27 -6.27 -5.89
CA ILE A 92 -11.27 -7.16 -5.28
C ILE A 92 -10.74 -8.16 -6.30
N TYR A 93 -9.52 -8.64 -6.10
CA TYR A 93 -8.94 -9.68 -6.93
C TYR A 93 -9.87 -10.88 -7.09
N ASN A 94 -9.90 -11.42 -8.30
CA ASN A 94 -10.75 -12.56 -8.65
C ASN A 94 -10.51 -13.76 -7.72
N ASP A 95 -9.27 -13.99 -7.28
CA ASP A 95 -8.94 -15.07 -6.35
C ASP A 95 -9.58 -14.86 -4.96
N ILE A 96 -9.74 -13.61 -4.52
CA ILE A 96 -10.47 -13.28 -3.29
C ILE A 96 -11.97 -13.52 -3.50
N ASP A 97 -12.53 -13.01 -4.62
CA ASP A 97 -13.95 -13.13 -4.93
C ASP A 97 -14.39 -14.60 -5.04
N LEU A 98 -13.57 -15.46 -5.67
CA LEU A 98 -13.79 -16.90 -5.75
C LEU A 98 -13.68 -17.61 -4.39
N LEU A 99 -12.79 -17.13 -3.51
CA LEU A 99 -12.56 -17.73 -2.19
C LEU A 99 -13.66 -17.37 -1.19
N MET A 100 -14.19 -16.16 -1.24
CA MET A 100 -15.19 -15.65 -0.30
C MET A 100 -16.34 -16.62 -0.01
N PRO A 101 -17.10 -17.13 -1.01
CA PRO A 101 -18.21 -18.04 -0.73
C PRO A 101 -17.74 -19.38 -0.13
N GLN A 102 -16.61 -19.92 -0.59
CA GLN A 102 -16.06 -21.18 -0.09
C GLN A 102 -15.58 -21.07 1.36
N LEU A 103 -14.92 -19.96 1.69
CA LEU A 103 -14.46 -19.66 3.04
C LEU A 103 -15.63 -19.48 3.99
N LEU A 104 -16.65 -18.73 3.59
CA LEU A 104 -17.83 -18.47 4.41
C LEU A 104 -18.59 -19.78 4.71
N ASP A 105 -18.79 -20.64 3.72
CA ASP A 105 -19.41 -21.97 3.91
C ASP A 105 -18.60 -22.86 4.87
N ALA A 106 -17.27 -22.94 4.68
CA ALA A 106 -16.42 -23.73 5.56
C ALA A 106 -16.43 -23.23 7.01
N ILE A 107 -16.45 -21.91 7.22
CA ILE A 107 -16.59 -21.29 8.54
C ILE A 107 -17.96 -21.59 9.14
N GLN A 108 -19.03 -21.41 8.36
CA GLN A 108 -20.43 -21.63 8.76
C GLN A 108 -20.65 -23.06 9.30
N ASN A 109 -19.98 -24.04 8.69
CA ASN A 109 -20.03 -25.46 9.04
C ASN A 109 -19.10 -25.87 10.20
N SER A 110 -18.44 -24.93 10.87
CA SER A 110 -17.57 -25.19 12.02
C SER A 110 -17.90 -24.29 13.21
N ASP A 111 -18.35 -24.88 14.32
CA ASP A 111 -18.67 -24.14 15.55
C ASP A 111 -17.47 -23.36 16.08
N GLU A 112 -16.26 -23.94 15.98
CA GLU A 112 -15.04 -23.25 16.40
C GLU A 112 -14.69 -22.07 15.49
N LEU A 113 -14.91 -22.18 14.18
CA LEU A 113 -14.56 -21.10 13.26
C LEU A 113 -15.60 -19.97 13.25
N LYS A 114 -16.89 -20.28 13.38
CA LYS A 114 -17.96 -19.26 13.34
C LYS A 114 -18.14 -18.50 14.65
N ASN A 115 -17.84 -19.12 15.79
CA ASN A 115 -18.15 -18.54 17.09
C ASN A 115 -17.32 -17.25 17.35
N ARG A 116 -18.02 -16.12 17.49
CA ARG A 116 -17.44 -14.79 17.74
C ARG A 116 -16.44 -14.32 16.67
N LEU A 117 -16.51 -14.86 15.45
CA LEU A 117 -15.83 -14.26 14.30
C LEU A 117 -16.42 -12.87 14.04
N PHE A 118 -15.56 -11.89 13.85
CA PHE A 118 -15.95 -10.48 13.72
C PHE A 118 -15.60 -9.90 12.35
N ALA A 119 -14.44 -10.26 11.79
CA ALA A 119 -13.98 -9.75 10.51
C ALA A 119 -13.03 -10.75 9.86
N VAL A 120 -12.90 -10.62 8.54
CA VAL A 120 -11.95 -11.37 7.72
C VAL A 120 -11.16 -10.37 6.87
N GLU A 121 -9.84 -10.45 6.94
CA GLU A 121 -8.95 -9.76 6.01
C GLU A 121 -8.39 -10.75 4.99
N PHE A 122 -8.33 -10.32 3.75
CA PHE A 122 -7.73 -11.03 2.63
C PHE A 122 -6.53 -10.25 2.12
N LEU A 123 -5.43 -10.94 1.88
CA LEU A 123 -4.25 -10.43 1.19
C LEU A 123 -3.86 -11.45 0.11
N SER A 124 -4.01 -11.04 -1.15
CA SER A 124 -3.72 -11.85 -2.33
C SER A 124 -2.49 -11.31 -3.06
N SER A 125 -1.76 -12.21 -3.71
CA SER A 125 -0.63 -11.88 -4.60
C SER A 125 -1.00 -12.06 -6.08
N THR A 126 -0.11 -11.63 -6.97
CA THR A 126 -0.08 -12.00 -8.40
C THR A 126 0.33 -13.45 -8.63
N THR A 127 0.93 -14.11 -7.63
CA THR A 127 1.42 -15.48 -7.69
C THR A 127 0.40 -16.52 -7.21
N GLN A 128 -0.84 -16.09 -6.97
CA GLN A 128 -1.94 -16.89 -6.38
C GLN A 128 -1.71 -17.32 -4.92
N ASP A 129 -0.66 -16.82 -4.27
CA ASP A 129 -0.48 -16.95 -2.83
C ASP A 129 -1.50 -16.07 -2.09
N MET A 130 -2.22 -16.68 -1.14
CA MET A 130 -3.38 -16.10 -0.45
C MET A 130 -3.25 -16.24 1.05
N LEU A 131 -3.36 -15.11 1.75
CA LEU A 131 -3.35 -15.06 3.22
C LEU A 131 -4.67 -14.50 3.75
N VAL A 132 -5.34 -15.30 4.57
CA VAL A 132 -6.60 -14.96 5.22
C VAL A 132 -6.37 -14.76 6.72
N THR A 133 -6.78 -13.61 7.23
CA THR A 133 -6.76 -13.32 8.67
C THR A 133 -8.18 -13.34 9.24
N LEU A 134 -8.44 -14.28 10.13
CA LEU A 134 -9.71 -14.43 10.83
C LEU A 134 -9.64 -13.71 12.18
N ILE A 135 -10.49 -12.70 12.39
CA ILE A 135 -10.44 -11.80 13.54
C ILE A 135 -11.61 -12.09 14.50
N TYR A 136 -11.31 -12.34 15.77
CA TYR A 136 -12.26 -12.84 16.76
C TYR A 136 -12.42 -11.97 18.00
N HIS A 137 -13.63 -11.98 18.54
CA HIS A 137 -13.98 -11.47 19.88
C HIS A 137 -14.04 -12.59 20.94
N ARG A 138 -13.15 -13.59 20.83
CA ARG A 138 -12.94 -14.63 21.83
C ARG A 138 -11.48 -15.04 21.88
N LYS A 139 -11.07 -15.73 22.95
CA LYS A 139 -9.76 -16.37 23.01
C LYS A 139 -9.72 -17.51 21.99
N LEU A 140 -8.61 -17.65 21.28
CA LEU A 140 -8.33 -18.77 20.40
C LEU A 140 -7.53 -19.82 21.17
N ASP A 141 -8.00 -21.07 21.10
CA ASP A 141 -7.44 -22.24 21.79
C ASP A 141 -7.06 -23.35 20.80
N GLU A 142 -6.66 -24.51 21.31
CA GLU A 142 -6.22 -25.65 20.51
C GLU A 142 -7.33 -26.21 19.60
N ALA A 143 -8.60 -26.13 20.02
CA ALA A 143 -9.74 -26.57 19.23
C ALA A 143 -9.93 -25.67 18.00
N TRP A 144 -9.83 -24.35 18.20
CA TRP A 144 -9.80 -23.40 17.08
C TRP A 144 -8.63 -23.67 16.14
N GLU A 145 -7.42 -23.88 16.67
CA GLU A 145 -6.23 -24.10 15.84
C GLU A 145 -6.36 -25.36 14.98
N LEU A 146 -6.88 -26.46 15.54
CA LEU A 146 -7.14 -27.69 14.79
C LEU A 146 -8.13 -27.46 13.64
N ALA A 147 -9.25 -26.78 13.93
CA ALA A 147 -10.25 -26.46 12.90
C ALA A 147 -9.69 -25.52 11.81
N ALA A 148 -8.89 -24.54 12.21
CA ALA A 148 -8.28 -23.58 11.29
C ALA A 148 -7.20 -24.23 10.39
N ARG A 149 -6.44 -25.23 10.90
CA ARG A 149 -5.48 -26.00 10.08
C ARG A 149 -6.17 -26.89 9.05
N LEU A 150 -7.34 -27.45 9.38
CA LEU A 150 -8.15 -28.18 8.41
C LEU A 150 -8.66 -27.25 7.31
N LEU A 151 -9.15 -26.05 7.68
CA LEU A 151 -9.57 -25.00 6.74
C LEU A 151 -8.42 -24.56 5.81
N GLU A 152 -7.25 -24.28 6.39
CA GLU A 152 -6.04 -23.87 5.67
C GLU A 152 -5.70 -24.88 4.56
N LYS A 153 -5.71 -26.17 4.91
CA LYS A 153 -5.44 -27.26 3.98
C LYS A 153 -6.55 -27.44 2.93
N SER A 154 -7.83 -27.36 3.32
CA SER A 154 -8.94 -27.63 2.41
C SER A 154 -9.09 -26.57 1.32
N LEU A 155 -8.77 -25.31 1.65
CA LEU A 155 -8.87 -24.19 0.71
C LEU A 155 -7.53 -23.83 0.07
N ALA A 156 -6.44 -24.52 0.43
CA ALA A 156 -5.08 -24.25 -0.07
C ALA A 156 -4.65 -22.78 0.10
N ILE A 157 -4.94 -22.21 1.26
CA ILE A 157 -4.60 -20.82 1.63
C ILE A 157 -3.65 -20.83 2.83
N LYS A 158 -3.19 -19.66 3.26
CA LYS A 158 -2.56 -19.44 4.58
C LYS A 158 -3.56 -18.80 5.52
N VAL A 159 -3.54 -19.19 6.80
CA VAL A 159 -4.47 -18.65 7.80
C VAL A 159 -3.75 -18.07 9.01
N ILE A 160 -4.22 -16.90 9.45
CA ILE A 160 -3.87 -16.29 10.74
C ILE A 160 -5.14 -16.13 11.58
N GLY A 161 -5.05 -16.52 12.85
CA GLY A 161 -6.05 -16.19 13.87
C GLY A 161 -5.64 -14.95 14.65
N ARG A 162 -6.49 -13.93 14.68
CA ARG A 162 -6.32 -12.76 15.54
C ARG A 162 -7.42 -12.68 16.59
N ALA A 163 -7.01 -12.41 17.82
CA ALA A 163 -7.90 -12.01 18.90
C ALA A 163 -7.18 -10.99 19.79
N ARG A 164 -7.84 -10.51 20.84
CA ARG A 164 -7.23 -9.58 21.79
C ARG A 164 -5.90 -10.15 22.33
N LYS A 165 -4.79 -9.51 21.96
CA LYS A 165 -3.40 -9.92 22.31
C LYS A 165 -2.98 -11.31 21.81
N GLN A 166 -3.69 -11.90 20.84
CA GLN A 166 -3.31 -13.16 20.20
C GLN A 166 -3.11 -12.93 18.70
N LYS A 167 -1.98 -13.44 18.19
CA LYS A 167 -1.72 -13.66 16.77
C LYS A 167 -1.24 -15.11 16.66
N ILE A 168 -2.10 -15.99 16.15
CA ILE A 168 -1.76 -17.39 15.88
C ILE A 168 -1.48 -17.49 14.39
N VAL A 169 -0.22 -17.74 14.04
CA VAL A 169 0.21 -17.98 12.65
C VAL A 169 0.22 -19.50 12.46
N LEU A 170 -0.54 -20.02 11.50
CA LEU A 170 -0.59 -21.46 11.28
C LEU A 170 0.62 -21.98 10.49
N SER A 171 0.80 -21.44 9.28
CA SER A 171 1.90 -21.79 8.36
C SER A 171 2.88 -20.63 8.21
N GLN A 172 2.42 -19.49 7.67
CA GLN A 172 3.21 -18.30 7.39
C GLN A 172 2.41 -17.03 7.62
N ASP A 173 3.12 -15.91 7.88
CA ASP A 173 2.50 -14.60 8.09
C ASP A 173 2.69 -13.60 6.96
N TYR A 174 2.97 -14.11 5.76
CA TYR A 174 3.21 -13.33 4.55
C TYR A 174 2.73 -14.07 3.30
N ILE A 175 2.45 -13.30 2.25
CA ILE A 175 2.34 -13.80 0.88
C ILE A 175 3.65 -13.54 0.12
N GLN A 176 3.91 -14.35 -0.91
CA GLN A 176 4.95 -14.13 -1.90
C GLN A 176 4.36 -13.34 -3.06
N GLU A 177 4.99 -12.23 -3.41
CA GLU A 177 4.59 -11.38 -4.51
C GLU A 177 5.69 -11.33 -5.57
N GLU A 178 5.28 -11.33 -6.83
CA GLU A 178 6.16 -11.06 -7.96
C GLU A 178 5.65 -9.83 -8.72
N LEU A 179 6.50 -8.81 -8.81
CA LEU A 179 6.27 -7.61 -9.60
C LEU A 179 7.20 -7.62 -10.80
N THR A 180 6.65 -7.65 -12.01
CA THR A 180 7.45 -7.42 -13.23
C THR A 180 7.50 -5.92 -13.48
N ILE A 181 8.68 -5.30 -13.30
CA ILE A 181 8.93 -3.87 -13.50
C ILE A 181 9.88 -3.72 -14.68
N ASN A 182 9.46 -3.05 -15.76
CA ASN A 182 10.26 -2.84 -16.97
C ASN A 182 10.87 -4.15 -17.52
N LYS A 183 10.11 -5.27 -17.44
CA LYS A 183 10.50 -6.66 -17.80
C LYS A 183 11.42 -7.39 -16.82
N ASP A 184 11.90 -6.73 -15.77
CA ASP A 184 12.65 -7.39 -14.71
C ASP A 184 11.70 -7.90 -13.62
N PRO A 185 11.82 -9.17 -13.19
CA PRO A 185 11.06 -9.66 -12.04
C PRO A 185 11.69 -9.15 -10.74
N PHE A 186 10.82 -8.74 -9.81
CA PHE A 186 11.16 -8.41 -8.44
C PHE A 186 10.28 -9.20 -7.47
N TYR A 187 10.89 -9.73 -6.43
CA TYR A 187 10.24 -10.64 -5.48
C TYR A 187 10.08 -9.98 -4.12
N PHE A 188 8.89 -10.07 -3.54
CA PHE A 188 8.59 -9.48 -2.23
C PHE A 188 7.87 -10.49 -1.33
N GLU A 189 8.13 -10.40 -0.02
CA GLU A 189 7.31 -11.01 1.01
C GLU A 189 6.45 -9.93 1.68
N TYR A 190 5.14 -9.95 1.40
CA TYR A 190 4.20 -9.02 2.02
C TYR A 190 3.60 -9.61 3.28
N LYS A 191 3.99 -9.05 4.41
CA LYS A 191 3.52 -9.49 5.72
C LYS A 191 2.10 -9.02 6.01
N GLU A 192 1.36 -9.85 6.72
CA GLU A 192 0.09 -9.46 7.32
C GLU A 192 0.25 -8.20 8.19
N GLY A 193 -0.66 -7.24 8.01
CA GLY A 193 -0.62 -5.94 8.67
C GLY A 193 0.45 -4.97 8.12
N GLY A 194 1.34 -5.41 7.23
CA GLY A 194 2.25 -4.53 6.49
C GLY A 194 1.49 -3.65 5.50
N PHE A 195 2.00 -2.44 5.27
CA PHE A 195 1.48 -1.59 4.20
C PHE A 195 1.97 -2.12 2.85
N THR A 196 1.05 -2.22 1.92
CA THR A 196 1.30 -2.52 0.51
C THR A 196 0.39 -1.63 -0.32
N GLN A 197 0.84 -1.31 -1.53
CA GLN A 197 0.00 -0.61 -2.48
C GLN A 197 -1.19 -1.52 -2.84
N PRO A 198 -2.45 -1.07 -2.65
CA PRO A 198 -3.62 -1.94 -2.74
C PRO A 198 -3.99 -2.31 -4.18
N ASN A 199 -3.43 -1.60 -5.16
CA ASN A 199 -3.60 -1.89 -6.58
C ASN A 199 -2.23 -2.21 -7.20
N THR A 200 -1.92 -3.50 -7.31
CA THR A 200 -0.61 -3.96 -7.80
C THR A 200 -0.34 -3.51 -9.23
N GLY A 201 -1.37 -3.48 -10.10
CA GLY A 201 -1.21 -3.09 -11.51
C GLY A 201 -0.83 -1.62 -11.67
N VAL A 202 -1.43 -0.73 -10.86
CA VAL A 202 -1.05 0.69 -10.84
C VAL A 202 0.27 0.90 -10.09
N ASN A 203 0.55 0.12 -9.03
CA ASN A 203 1.85 0.16 -8.35
C ASN A 203 3.02 -0.13 -9.29
N ILE A 204 2.91 -1.19 -10.11
CA ILE A 204 3.92 -1.52 -11.12
C ILE A 204 4.17 -0.32 -12.05
N GLN A 205 3.10 0.23 -12.62
CA GLN A 205 3.19 1.39 -13.52
C GLN A 205 3.73 2.64 -12.83
N MET A 206 3.45 2.83 -11.54
CA MET A 206 3.99 3.94 -10.76
C MET A 206 5.50 3.83 -10.54
N ILE A 207 5.99 2.63 -10.21
CA ILE A 207 7.43 2.36 -10.13
C ILE A 207 8.10 2.54 -11.50
N GLU A 208 7.49 2.02 -12.56
CA GLU A 208 7.98 2.18 -13.94
C GLU A 208 8.00 3.65 -14.37
N TRP A 209 6.97 4.42 -14.04
CA TRP A 209 6.92 5.85 -14.34
C TRP A 209 8.08 6.60 -13.70
N VAL A 210 8.38 6.32 -12.42
CA VAL A 210 9.55 6.91 -11.74
C VAL A 210 10.84 6.50 -12.44
N LEU A 211 11.04 5.19 -12.66
CA LEU A 211 12.25 4.66 -13.31
C LEU A 211 12.50 5.24 -14.70
N ASN A 212 11.44 5.57 -15.44
CA ASN A 212 11.52 6.04 -16.82
C ASN A 212 11.71 7.55 -16.94
N HIS A 213 11.42 8.32 -15.89
CA HIS A 213 11.49 9.79 -15.90
C HIS A 213 12.53 10.38 -14.94
N MET A 214 13.06 9.61 -14.00
CA MET A 214 14.14 10.07 -13.14
C MET A 214 15.48 10.08 -13.88
N ASP A 215 16.35 11.04 -13.54
CA ASP A 215 17.77 10.91 -13.83
C ASP A 215 18.48 10.29 -12.63
N ALA A 216 18.95 9.06 -12.80
CA ALA A 216 19.79 8.43 -11.79
C ALA A 216 21.22 8.98 -11.88
N LYS A 217 21.65 9.64 -10.82
CA LYS A 217 23.03 10.07 -10.59
C LYS A 217 23.42 9.66 -9.17
N GLU A 218 24.71 9.41 -8.97
CA GLU A 218 25.32 9.18 -7.66
C GLU A 218 24.48 8.27 -6.73
N ASP A 219 24.09 8.76 -5.56
CA ASP A 219 23.35 8.02 -4.54
C ASP A 219 21.91 8.54 -4.35
N LEU A 220 21.03 7.65 -3.91
CA LEU A 220 19.62 7.95 -3.60
C LEU A 220 19.41 8.03 -2.09
N CYS A 221 18.70 9.06 -1.63
CA CYS A 221 18.10 9.09 -0.30
C CYS A 221 16.58 8.84 -0.43
N GLU A 222 16.03 7.86 0.28
CA GLU A 222 14.59 7.62 0.36
C GLU A 222 14.06 7.81 1.77
N LEU A 223 12.99 8.60 1.89
CA LEU A 223 12.25 8.76 3.14
C LEU A 223 10.93 8.00 3.07
N TYR A 224 10.57 7.34 4.18
CA TYR A 224 9.33 6.55 4.31
C TYR A 224 9.30 5.30 3.42
N CYS A 225 10.43 4.58 3.34
CA CYS A 225 10.61 3.50 2.37
C CYS A 225 9.72 2.26 2.58
N GLY A 226 9.04 2.15 3.72
CA GLY A 226 8.16 1.02 4.03
C GLY A 226 8.87 -0.33 3.87
N GLY A 227 8.25 -1.23 3.10
CA GLY A 227 8.80 -2.56 2.76
C GLY A 227 9.81 -2.57 1.61
N GLY A 228 10.26 -1.40 1.13
CA GLY A 228 11.20 -1.26 0.01
C GLY A 228 10.55 -1.28 -1.37
N ASN A 229 9.29 -0.86 -1.49
CA ASN A 229 8.50 -0.94 -2.74
C ASN A 229 9.18 -0.21 -3.91
N PHE A 230 9.59 1.04 -3.68
CA PHE A 230 10.35 1.82 -4.66
C PHE A 230 11.86 1.59 -4.50
N THR A 231 12.36 1.56 -3.26
CA THR A 231 13.79 1.42 -2.96
C THR A 231 14.49 0.31 -3.74
N ILE A 232 13.89 -0.88 -3.76
CA ILE A 232 14.49 -2.10 -4.32
C ILE A 232 14.59 -2.01 -5.86
N PRO A 233 13.52 -1.68 -6.60
CA PRO A 233 13.64 -1.41 -8.04
C PRO A 233 14.59 -0.25 -8.38
N LEU A 234 14.50 0.85 -7.63
CA LEU A 234 15.32 2.05 -7.89
C LEU A 234 16.80 1.79 -7.64
N SER A 235 17.17 0.97 -6.65
CA SER A 235 18.58 0.75 -6.29
C SER A 235 19.43 0.16 -7.42
N LYS A 236 18.81 -0.48 -8.42
CA LYS A 236 19.50 -0.93 -9.64
C LYS A 236 20.06 0.22 -10.49
N LYS A 237 19.63 1.45 -10.26
CA LYS A 237 20.03 2.64 -11.03
C LYS A 237 21.00 3.56 -10.28
N PHE A 238 21.18 3.37 -8.98
CA PHE A 238 22.03 4.21 -8.12
C PHE A 238 23.26 3.44 -7.62
N ASN A 239 24.32 4.17 -7.24
CA ASN A 239 25.52 3.55 -6.70
C ASN A 239 25.25 2.98 -5.29
N LYS A 240 24.79 3.83 -4.38
CA LYS A 240 24.25 3.46 -3.08
C LYS A 240 22.86 4.05 -2.87
N VAL A 241 22.09 3.41 -2.00
CA VAL A 241 20.81 3.93 -1.54
C VAL A 241 20.80 3.96 -0.03
N LEU A 242 20.34 5.08 0.54
CA LEU A 242 20.05 5.21 1.95
C LEU A 242 18.55 5.37 2.14
N ALA A 243 17.90 4.44 2.82
CA ALA A 243 16.45 4.40 2.97
C ALA A 243 16.04 4.45 4.44
N THR A 244 15.10 5.34 4.77
CA THR A 244 14.64 5.58 6.15
C THR A 244 13.20 5.11 6.38
N GLU A 245 12.97 4.47 7.53
CA GLU A 245 11.63 4.02 7.96
C GLU A 245 11.56 3.84 9.48
N ILE A 246 10.50 4.32 10.13
CA ILE A 246 10.33 4.25 11.59
C ILE A 246 9.94 2.85 12.08
N SER A 247 9.22 2.11 11.25
CA SER A 247 8.63 0.81 11.52
C SER A 247 9.69 -0.30 11.47
N LYS A 248 9.95 -0.90 12.64
CA LYS A 248 10.87 -2.04 12.76
C LYS A 248 10.43 -3.23 11.88
N THR A 249 9.12 -3.46 11.77
CA THR A 249 8.57 -4.56 10.96
C THR A 249 8.77 -4.29 9.47
N SER A 250 8.58 -3.04 9.03
CA SER A 250 8.81 -2.63 7.64
C SER A 250 10.29 -2.77 7.26
N ILE A 251 11.22 -2.30 8.10
CA ILE A 251 12.67 -2.49 7.90
C ILE A 251 13.04 -3.98 7.79
N LYS A 252 12.45 -4.84 8.63
CA LYS A 252 12.69 -6.29 8.54
C LYS A 252 12.19 -6.86 7.21
N SER A 253 11.02 -6.42 6.75
CA SER A 253 10.50 -6.82 5.43
C SER A 253 11.38 -6.29 4.30
N ALA A 254 11.81 -5.03 4.33
CA ALA A 254 12.66 -4.43 3.31
C ALA A 254 14.00 -5.17 3.17
N LYS A 255 14.66 -5.52 4.29
CA LYS A 255 15.88 -6.34 4.27
C LYS A 255 15.65 -7.72 3.67
N ARG A 256 14.55 -8.38 4.04
CA ARG A 256 14.17 -9.68 3.47
C ARG A 256 13.91 -9.57 1.97
N ASN A 257 13.24 -8.53 1.52
CA ASN A 257 13.00 -8.28 0.10
C ASN A 257 14.30 -7.99 -0.66
N CYS A 258 15.29 -7.32 -0.04
CA CYS A 258 16.62 -7.17 -0.64
C CYS A 258 17.32 -8.52 -0.84
N GLU A 259 17.25 -9.42 0.14
CA GLU A 259 17.78 -10.79 0.02
C GLU A 259 17.13 -11.54 -1.15
N LEU A 260 15.81 -11.45 -1.30
CA LEU A 260 15.06 -12.10 -2.38
C LEU A 260 15.46 -11.60 -3.78
N ASN A 261 15.91 -10.34 -3.88
CA ASN A 261 16.31 -9.70 -5.12
C ASN A 261 17.83 -9.64 -5.32
N ASN A 262 18.62 -10.24 -4.42
CA ASN A 262 20.09 -10.16 -4.41
C ASN A 262 20.63 -8.71 -4.44
N ILE A 263 19.96 -7.80 -3.71
CA ILE A 263 20.36 -6.39 -3.63
C ILE A 263 21.14 -6.14 -2.34
N ASN A 264 22.31 -5.50 -2.47
CA ASN A 264 23.25 -5.28 -1.38
C ASN A 264 23.74 -3.82 -1.25
N ASN A 265 23.28 -2.92 -2.12
CA ASN A 265 23.69 -1.51 -2.14
C ASN A 265 22.67 -0.58 -1.43
N ILE A 266 21.83 -1.12 -0.54
CA ILE A 266 20.84 -0.36 0.22
C ILE A 266 21.17 -0.44 1.70
N ASP A 267 21.36 0.71 2.32
CA ASP A 267 21.46 0.87 3.76
C ASP A 267 20.13 1.35 4.33
N PHE A 268 19.61 0.62 5.32
CA PHE A 268 18.35 0.93 5.97
C PHE A 268 18.55 1.55 7.34
N ILE A 269 18.04 2.77 7.54
CA ILE A 269 18.08 3.46 8.81
C ILE A 269 16.68 3.48 9.43
N ARG A 270 16.58 3.03 10.67
CA ARG A 270 15.33 3.12 11.42
C ARG A 270 15.19 4.48 12.10
N MET A 271 14.79 5.53 11.38
CA MET A 271 14.63 6.90 11.88
C MET A 271 13.43 7.60 11.23
N SER A 272 12.87 8.62 11.88
CA SER A 272 11.92 9.54 11.23
C SER A 272 12.65 10.50 10.29
N ALA A 273 11.91 11.15 9.38
CA ALA A 273 12.49 12.18 8.53
C ALA A 273 13.08 13.34 9.36
N GLU A 274 12.40 13.78 10.41
CA GLU A 274 12.92 14.78 11.37
C GLU A 274 14.24 14.33 12.03
N GLU A 275 14.28 13.10 12.58
CA GLU A 275 15.52 12.56 13.17
C GLU A 275 16.65 12.46 12.12
N PHE A 276 16.31 12.19 10.86
CA PHE A 276 17.26 12.12 9.76
C PHE A 276 17.82 13.49 9.37
N VAL A 277 16.97 14.53 9.34
CA VAL A 277 17.40 15.93 9.16
C VAL A 277 18.37 16.35 10.27
N ASP A 278 18.06 16.04 11.53
CA ASP A 278 18.96 16.29 12.67
C ASP A 278 20.33 15.62 12.47
N ALA A 279 20.34 14.40 11.93
CA ALA A 279 21.57 13.63 11.72
C ALA A 279 22.42 14.20 10.59
N LEU A 280 21.80 14.58 9.46
CA LEU A 280 22.51 15.25 8.35
C LEU A 280 23.12 16.57 8.79
N ASN A 281 22.43 17.32 9.66
CA ASN A 281 22.89 18.59 10.19
C ASN A 281 23.85 18.45 11.40
N GLU A 282 24.23 17.23 11.78
CA GLU A 282 25.11 16.93 12.91
C GLU A 282 24.64 17.55 14.25
N VAL A 283 23.33 17.71 14.44
CA VAL A 283 22.75 18.33 15.65
C VAL A 283 23.01 17.47 16.90
N ARG A 284 23.04 16.14 16.73
CA ARG A 284 23.35 15.16 17.78
C ARG A 284 23.82 13.83 17.19
N GLU A 285 24.55 13.05 17.98
CA GLU A 285 24.93 11.68 17.61
C GLU A 285 23.75 10.72 17.78
N PHE A 286 23.51 9.88 16.77
CA PHE A 286 22.52 8.82 16.82
C PHE A 286 23.19 7.45 16.87
N ASN A 287 22.91 6.69 17.92
CA ASN A 287 23.41 5.31 18.05
C ASN A 287 23.02 4.41 16.85
N ARG A 288 21.91 4.72 16.17
CA ARG A 288 21.40 3.96 15.01
C ARG A 288 22.23 4.18 13.74
N LEU A 289 23.12 5.18 13.72
CA LEU A 289 24.01 5.53 12.61
C LEU A 289 25.46 5.10 12.85
N LYS A 290 25.78 4.41 13.94
CA LYS A 290 27.18 4.06 14.28
C LYS A 290 27.93 3.29 13.20
N GLU A 291 27.21 2.54 12.38
CA GLU A 291 27.77 1.71 11.30
C GLU A 291 27.61 2.37 9.93
N ILE A 292 27.01 3.58 9.86
CA ILE A 292 26.72 4.29 8.61
C ILE A 292 27.34 5.68 8.69
N ASN A 293 28.32 5.93 7.82
CA ASN A 293 28.91 7.25 7.69
C ASN A 293 28.17 8.06 6.61
N LEU A 294 27.28 8.97 7.02
CA LEU A 294 26.50 9.80 6.10
C LEU A 294 27.37 10.64 5.15
N LYS A 295 28.63 10.92 5.51
CA LYS A 295 29.58 11.68 4.66
C LYS A 295 30.11 10.87 3.47
N GLU A 296 29.90 9.57 3.44
CA GLU A 296 30.29 8.70 2.32
C GLU A 296 29.21 8.58 1.25
N TYR A 297 28.08 9.25 1.43
CA TYR A 297 27.02 9.34 0.44
C TYR A 297 27.10 10.68 -0.28
N HIS A 298 26.94 10.61 -1.60
CA HIS A 298 26.79 11.76 -2.47
C HIS A 298 25.37 11.73 -3.03
N PHE A 299 24.43 12.28 -2.27
CA PHE A 299 23.03 12.25 -2.68
C PHE A 299 22.74 13.32 -3.72
N SER A 300 22.40 12.89 -4.93
CA SER A 300 21.85 13.79 -5.95
C SER A 300 20.33 13.74 -6.03
N THR A 301 19.71 12.70 -5.47
CA THR A 301 18.26 12.48 -5.56
C THR A 301 17.67 12.14 -4.20
N ILE A 302 16.53 12.75 -3.89
CA ILE A 302 15.68 12.36 -2.77
C ILE A 302 14.33 11.84 -3.28
N PHE A 303 13.92 10.69 -2.76
CA PHE A 303 12.58 10.12 -2.97
C PHE A 303 11.77 10.22 -1.69
N VAL A 304 10.53 10.68 -1.79
CA VAL A 304 9.59 10.75 -0.66
C VAL A 304 8.21 10.20 -1.06
N ASP A 305 7.67 9.31 -0.22
CA ASP A 305 6.27 8.85 -0.26
C ASP A 305 5.66 9.01 1.16
N PRO A 306 5.35 10.25 1.58
CA PRO A 306 4.95 10.52 2.95
C PRO A 306 3.52 10.05 3.24
N PRO A 307 3.14 9.95 4.53
CA PRO A 307 1.75 9.73 4.91
C PRO A 307 0.83 10.85 4.40
N ARG A 308 -0.49 10.67 4.53
CA ARG A 308 -1.52 11.63 4.06
C ARG A 308 -1.37 13.07 4.57
N ALA A 309 -0.58 13.30 5.61
CA ALA A 309 -0.27 14.64 6.13
C ALA A 309 0.73 15.44 5.27
N GLY A 310 1.39 14.79 4.30
CA GLY A 310 2.48 15.36 3.50
C GLY A 310 3.78 15.47 4.30
N LEU A 311 4.69 16.33 3.83
CA LEU A 311 5.94 16.61 4.52
C LEU A 311 5.73 17.58 5.69
N ASP A 312 6.45 17.37 6.79
CA ASP A 312 6.64 18.40 7.81
C ASP A 312 7.58 19.51 7.31
N ASP A 313 7.65 20.63 8.03
CA ASP A 313 8.41 21.81 7.58
C ASP A 313 9.91 21.57 7.49
N LEU A 314 10.48 20.73 8.38
CA LEU A 314 11.90 20.40 8.37
C LEU A 314 12.23 19.55 7.14
N THR A 315 11.43 18.52 6.87
CA THR A 315 11.60 17.62 5.73
C THR A 315 11.35 18.35 4.41
N ARG A 316 10.33 19.23 4.36
CA ARG A 316 10.03 20.05 3.18
C ARG A 316 11.18 21.00 2.84
N LYS A 317 11.89 21.51 3.85
CA LYS A 317 13.10 22.31 3.64
C LYS A 317 14.27 21.43 3.17
N LEU A 318 14.46 20.27 3.80
CA LEU A 318 15.53 19.33 3.45
C LEU A 318 15.47 18.88 1.99
N VAL A 319 14.29 18.52 1.47
CA VAL A 319 14.19 18.01 0.09
C VAL A 319 14.69 19.03 -0.94
N CYS A 320 14.61 20.33 -0.63
CA CYS A 320 15.10 21.41 -1.48
C CYS A 320 16.64 21.50 -1.59
N ASP A 321 17.38 20.72 -0.80
CA ASP A 321 18.85 20.68 -0.85
C ASP A 321 19.39 19.69 -1.90
N TYR A 322 18.51 18.90 -2.54
CA TYR A 322 18.88 17.87 -3.51
C TYR A 322 18.70 18.37 -4.95
N GLU A 323 19.48 17.86 -5.92
CA GLU A 323 19.32 18.26 -7.33
C GLU A 323 18.00 17.78 -7.94
N GLN A 324 17.53 16.61 -7.52
CA GLN A 324 16.31 15.98 -8.00
C GLN A 324 15.44 15.50 -6.83
N ILE A 325 14.15 15.82 -6.90
CA ILE A 325 13.13 15.39 -5.94
C ILE A 325 12.13 14.51 -6.67
N ILE A 326 11.92 13.30 -6.17
CA ILE A 326 10.83 12.42 -6.60
C ILE A 326 9.83 12.36 -5.45
N TYR A 327 8.62 12.86 -5.68
CA TYR A 327 7.56 12.93 -4.69
C TYR A 327 6.35 12.12 -5.17
N ILE A 328 6.05 11.01 -4.49
CA ILE A 328 4.78 10.27 -4.62
C ILE A 328 3.84 10.68 -3.48
N SER A 329 2.56 10.91 -3.79
CA SER A 329 1.57 11.36 -2.80
C SER A 329 0.22 10.70 -2.99
N CYS A 330 -0.31 10.12 -1.92
CA CYS A 330 -1.71 9.70 -1.84
C CYS A 330 -2.68 10.84 -1.47
N ASN A 331 -2.17 12.07 -1.28
CA ASN A 331 -2.98 13.25 -0.96
C ASN A 331 -2.57 14.46 -1.81
N PRO A 332 -3.33 14.77 -2.88
CA PRO A 332 -3.05 15.92 -3.74
C PRO A 332 -3.08 17.27 -3.02
N GLU A 333 -3.87 17.41 -1.94
CA GLU A 333 -3.98 18.67 -1.19
C GLU A 333 -2.69 19.02 -0.47
N THR A 334 -2.11 18.05 0.25
CA THR A 334 -0.85 18.27 0.96
C THR A 334 0.33 18.35 0.01
N LEU A 335 0.29 17.63 -1.12
CA LEU A 335 1.28 17.81 -2.19
C LEU A 335 1.26 19.25 -2.73
N ALA A 336 0.09 19.82 -3.03
CA ALA A 336 -0.02 21.20 -3.51
C ALA A 336 0.58 22.19 -2.50
N ARG A 337 0.26 22.05 -1.21
CA ARG A 337 0.85 22.83 -0.11
C ARG A 337 2.39 22.69 -0.08
N ASP A 338 2.92 21.50 -0.30
CA ASP A 338 4.36 21.25 -0.26
C ASP A 338 5.06 21.86 -1.49
N LEU A 339 4.42 21.80 -2.66
CA LEU A 339 4.89 22.41 -3.90
C LEU A 339 4.95 23.95 -3.84
N GLU A 340 4.12 24.64 -3.05
CA GLU A 340 4.24 26.09 -2.83
C GLU A 340 5.62 26.51 -2.32
N HIS A 341 6.26 25.64 -1.54
CA HIS A 341 7.62 25.86 -1.05
C HIS A 341 8.66 25.32 -2.01
N ILE A 342 8.52 24.06 -2.43
CA ILE A 342 9.54 23.36 -3.23
C ILE A 342 9.75 24.04 -4.59
N THR A 343 8.69 24.54 -5.22
CA THR A 343 8.79 25.19 -6.54
C THR A 343 9.44 26.58 -6.51
N GLN A 344 9.85 27.07 -5.33
CA GLN A 344 10.67 28.28 -5.21
C GLN A 344 12.10 28.00 -5.72
N SER A 345 12.69 26.86 -5.36
CA SER A 345 14.02 26.43 -5.79
C SER A 345 14.01 25.43 -6.95
N HIS A 346 12.92 24.66 -7.11
CA HIS A 346 12.83 23.60 -8.13
C HIS A 346 11.77 23.89 -9.20
N THR A 347 11.89 23.24 -10.35
CA THR A 347 10.90 23.22 -11.42
C THR A 347 10.32 21.82 -11.56
N VAL A 348 9.00 21.71 -11.75
CA VAL A 348 8.34 20.44 -12.06
C VAL A 348 8.70 20.02 -13.49
N GLU A 349 9.35 18.87 -13.64
CA GLU A 349 9.69 18.31 -14.96
C GLU A 349 8.60 17.34 -15.43
N HIS A 350 8.22 16.41 -14.55
CA HIS A 350 7.21 15.39 -14.84
C HIS A 350 6.14 15.36 -13.77
N PHE A 351 4.89 15.15 -14.20
CA PHE A 351 3.73 15.05 -13.31
C PHE A 351 2.86 13.89 -13.77
N ALA A 352 2.50 13.01 -12.83
CA ALA A 352 1.60 11.88 -13.08
C ALA A 352 0.42 11.87 -12.12
N LEU A 353 -0.70 11.33 -12.61
CA LEU A 353 -1.83 10.92 -11.81
C LEU A 353 -2.00 9.41 -11.90
N PHE A 354 -2.07 8.74 -10.75
CA PHE A 354 -2.27 7.30 -10.66
C PHE A 354 -3.65 7.00 -10.06
N ASP A 355 -4.50 6.33 -10.83
CA ASP A 355 -5.84 5.97 -10.36
C ASP A 355 -5.83 4.71 -9.48
N GLN A 356 -5.06 4.73 -8.39
CA GLN A 356 -4.92 3.61 -7.45
C GLN A 356 -6.26 3.13 -6.87
N PHE A 357 -7.26 4.03 -6.83
CA PHE A 357 -8.56 3.83 -6.20
C PHE A 357 -9.72 4.23 -7.13
N ALA A 358 -9.89 3.48 -8.22
CA ALA A 358 -11.06 3.60 -9.09
C ALA A 358 -12.37 3.59 -8.26
N TYR A 359 -13.40 4.29 -8.72
CA TYR A 359 -14.70 4.42 -8.04
C TYR A 359 -14.74 5.21 -6.73
N THR A 360 -13.60 5.74 -6.29
CA THR A 360 -13.50 6.62 -5.12
C THR A 360 -13.09 8.04 -5.52
N GLN A 361 -13.16 9.00 -4.59
CA GLN A 361 -12.63 10.36 -4.79
C GLN A 361 -11.10 10.43 -4.80
N HIS A 362 -10.41 9.39 -4.35
CA HIS A 362 -8.96 9.37 -4.21
C HIS A 362 -8.27 9.26 -5.58
N ILE A 363 -7.14 9.94 -5.70
CA ILE A 363 -6.18 9.80 -6.78
C ILE A 363 -4.79 10.04 -6.18
N GLU A 364 -3.80 9.28 -6.63
CA GLU A 364 -2.42 9.51 -6.22
C GLU A 364 -1.72 10.38 -7.27
N CYS A 365 -0.71 11.11 -6.84
CA CYS A 365 0.07 11.99 -7.69
C CYS A 365 1.55 11.62 -7.59
N GLY A 366 2.27 11.78 -8.70
CA GLY A 366 3.73 11.69 -8.75
C GLY A 366 4.31 12.94 -9.37
N VAL A 367 5.36 13.48 -8.78
CA VAL A 367 6.04 14.66 -9.30
C VAL A 367 7.54 14.42 -9.27
N ILE A 368 8.21 14.68 -10.38
CA ILE A 368 9.67 14.75 -10.45
C ILE A 368 10.05 16.21 -10.66
N LEU A 369 10.89 16.73 -9.78
CA LEU A 369 11.35 18.11 -9.79
C LEU A 369 12.87 18.17 -9.90
N LYS A 370 13.37 19.21 -10.56
CA LYS A 370 14.80 19.54 -10.66
C LYS A 370 15.10 20.91 -10.12
N LEU A 371 16.30 21.06 -9.57
CA LEU A 371 16.85 22.36 -9.19
C LEU A 371 16.90 23.29 -10.41
N LYS A 372 16.55 24.57 -10.21
CA LYS A 372 16.50 25.62 -11.25
C LYS A 372 17.85 26.07 -11.78
#